data_AF-A0AB34VGF5-F1
#
_entry.id   AF-A0AB34VGF5-F1
#
_cell.length_a   1.000
_cell.length_b   1.000
_cell.length_c   1.000
_cell.angle_alpha   90.00
_cell.angle_beta   90.00
_cell.angle_gamma   90.00
#
_symmetry.space_group_name_H-M   'P 1'
#
loop_
_entity.id
_entity.type
_entity.pdbx_description
1 polymer ?
#
loop_
_entity_poly.entity_id
_entity_poly.type
_entity_poly.pdbx_seq_one_letter_code
_entity_poly.pdbx_strand_id
1 'polypeptide(L)'
;MIRGVCFAAFIAVLTPLAMHTAQASGNEIRLAPGVTLHLGDRDRRGYYWDGDRWREPRWFNDRYAYKERRWWRHDAWRRHQEAERERRWHARERQRQWEHERRHWRHAHPEPHHYR
;
A
#
# COMPACT_ATOMS: atom_id res chain seq x y z
N MET A 1 -3.72 -55.82 -42.37
CA MET A 1 -4.88 -54.92 -42.23
C MET A 1 -4.54 -53.92 -41.13
N ILE A 2 -4.49 -52.62 -41.48
CA ILE A 2 -4.92 -51.43 -40.71
C ILE A 2 -4.82 -51.50 -39.17
N ARG A 3 -4.28 -50.55 -38.40
CA ARG A 3 -3.63 -49.24 -38.53
C ARG A 3 -3.13 -48.90 -37.11
N GLY A 4 -2.18 -47.98 -37.00
CA GLY A 4 -1.38 -47.73 -35.79
C GLY A 4 -2.14 -47.45 -34.49
N VAL A 5 -1.45 -47.70 -33.38
CA VAL A 5 -1.61 -46.92 -32.15
C VAL A 5 -0.22 -46.47 -31.74
N CYS A 6 0.19 -45.40 -32.39
CA CYS A 6 1.31 -44.56 -31.99
C CYS A 6 0.88 -43.74 -30.76
N PHE A 7 1.77 -43.65 -29.78
CA PHE A 7 1.87 -42.55 -28.81
C PHE A 7 0.63 -42.23 -27.94
N ALA A 8 0.38 -43.04 -26.91
CA ALA A 8 -0.42 -42.64 -25.75
C ALA A 8 0.45 -42.44 -24.50
N ALA A 9 1.60 -41.79 -24.66
CA ALA A 9 2.50 -41.50 -23.55
C ALA A 9 3.14 -40.11 -23.71
N PHE A 10 2.36 -39.05 -23.98
CA PHE A 10 2.92 -37.68 -23.96
C PHE A 10 1.89 -36.54 -23.85
N ILE A 11 0.79 -36.72 -23.12
CA ILE A 11 -0.12 -35.59 -22.77
C ILE A 11 -0.34 -35.53 -21.25
N ALA A 12 0.76 -35.50 -20.50
CA ALA A 12 0.73 -35.22 -19.06
C ALA A 12 1.85 -34.26 -18.61
N VAL A 13 2.50 -33.55 -19.55
CA VAL A 13 3.66 -32.67 -19.23
C VAL A 13 3.53 -31.26 -19.84
N LEU A 14 2.35 -30.85 -20.31
CA LEU A 14 2.18 -29.54 -20.98
C LEU A 14 1.19 -28.60 -20.30
N THR A 15 1.05 -28.71 -18.98
CA THR A 15 0.26 -27.74 -18.24
C THR A 15 0.92 -27.35 -16.93
N PRO A 16 1.95 -26.50 -16.93
CA PRO A 16 1.90 -25.38 -16.02
C PRO A 16 0.79 -24.47 -16.57
N LEU A 17 -0.45 -24.73 -16.17
CA LEU A 17 -1.42 -23.66 -16.02
C LEU A 17 -0.76 -22.79 -14.95
N ALA A 18 0.06 -21.85 -15.41
CA ALA A 18 0.57 -20.77 -14.61
C ALA A 18 -0.68 -20.01 -14.19
N MET A 19 -1.27 -20.47 -13.10
CA MET A 19 -2.16 -19.70 -12.26
C MET A 19 -1.29 -18.54 -11.80
N HIS A 20 -1.17 -17.52 -12.64
CA HIS A 20 -0.70 -16.21 -12.25
C HIS A 20 -1.78 -15.72 -11.31
N THR A 21 -1.66 -16.12 -10.05
CA THR A 21 -2.31 -15.40 -8.97
C THR A 21 -1.82 -13.98 -9.15
N ALA A 22 -2.71 -13.10 -9.59
CA ALA A 22 -2.40 -11.68 -9.66
C ALA A 22 -2.04 -11.29 -8.22
N GLN A 23 -0.73 -11.20 -7.94
CA GLN A 23 -0.26 -10.68 -6.68
C GLN A 23 -0.54 -9.19 -6.72
N ALA A 24 -1.71 -8.81 -6.21
CA ALA A 24 -2.04 -7.42 -5.96
C ALA A 24 -1.20 -6.95 -4.76
N SER A 25 0.07 -6.61 -5.00
CA SER A 25 0.67 -5.56 -4.18
C SER A 25 -0.16 -4.32 -4.48
N GLY A 26 -0.72 -3.64 -3.49
CA GLY A 26 -1.90 -2.77 -3.65
C GLY A 26 -1.82 -1.58 -4.64
N ASN A 27 -0.77 -1.49 -5.45
CA ASN A 27 -0.58 -0.56 -6.56
C ASN A 27 -0.12 -1.19 -7.88
N GLU A 28 0.36 -2.43 -7.91
CA GLU A 28 1.05 -3.01 -9.06
C GLU A 28 0.43 -4.34 -9.41
N ILE A 29 0.12 -4.50 -10.69
CA ILE A 29 -0.40 -5.74 -11.27
C ILE A 29 0.58 -6.21 -12.33
N ARG A 30 1.00 -7.47 -12.23
CA ARG A 30 1.82 -8.12 -13.24
C ARG A 30 0.92 -8.76 -14.27
N LEU A 31 0.95 -8.24 -15.49
CA LEU A 31 0.12 -8.73 -16.60
C LEU A 31 0.80 -9.90 -17.33
N ALA A 32 2.12 -9.82 -17.47
CA ALA A 32 2.94 -10.81 -18.14
C ALA A 32 4.40 -10.74 -17.62
N PRO A 33 5.27 -11.71 -17.93
CA PRO A 33 6.69 -11.57 -17.67
C PRO A 33 7.24 -10.29 -18.31
N GLY A 34 7.78 -9.38 -17.49
CA GLY A 34 8.32 -8.09 -17.94
C GLY A 34 7.28 -6.98 -18.15
N VAL A 35 5.97 -7.25 -17.96
CA VAL A 35 4.91 -6.25 -18.10
C VAL A 35 4.24 -6.01 -16.76
N THR A 36 4.47 -4.83 -16.19
CA THR A 36 3.86 -4.35 -14.95
C THR A 36 2.95 -3.17 -15.26
N LEU A 37 1.85 -3.07 -14.51
CA LEU A 37 0.89 -1.98 -14.62
C LEU A 37 0.65 -1.41 -13.22
N HIS A 38 0.90 -0.12 -13.06
CA HIS A 38 0.79 0.58 -11.80
C HIS A 38 -0.47 1.45 -11.76
N LEU A 39 -1.04 1.62 -10.56
CA LEU A 39 -2.12 2.57 -10.32
C LEU A 39 -1.70 3.97 -10.81
N GLY A 40 -2.51 4.54 -11.69
CA GLY A 40 -2.29 5.84 -12.31
C GLY A 40 -1.33 5.83 -13.50
N ASP A 41 -0.94 4.66 -14.00
CA ASP A 41 -0.32 4.54 -15.32
C ASP A 41 -1.27 5.07 -16.39
N ARG A 42 -0.69 5.67 -17.43
CA ARG A 42 -1.44 6.35 -18.49
C ARG A 42 -1.28 5.59 -19.82
N ASP A 43 -2.39 5.27 -20.47
CA ASP A 43 -2.38 4.68 -21.80
C ASP A 43 -2.11 5.72 -22.90
N ARG A 44 -2.02 5.27 -24.16
CA ARG A 44 -1.79 6.15 -25.33
C ARG A 44 -2.93 7.15 -25.58
N ARG A 45 -4.13 6.89 -25.07
CA ARG A 45 -5.32 7.76 -25.20
C ARG A 45 -5.40 8.77 -24.05
N GLY A 46 -4.55 8.64 -23.04
CA GLY A 46 -4.54 9.49 -21.86
C GLY A 46 -5.38 8.96 -20.70
N TYR A 47 -5.95 7.76 -20.79
CA TYR A 47 -6.72 7.13 -19.73
C TYR A 47 -5.78 6.61 -18.65
N TYR A 48 -6.23 6.69 -17.40
CA TYR A 48 -5.48 6.26 -16.23
C TYR A 48 -5.94 4.90 -15.75
N TRP A 49 -5.01 4.03 -15.39
CA TRP A 49 -5.31 2.77 -14.74
C TRP A 49 -5.74 2.99 -13.29
N ASP A 50 -6.92 2.50 -12.89
CA ASP A 50 -7.42 2.64 -11.51
C ASP A 50 -7.16 1.43 -10.59
N GLY A 51 -6.49 0.40 -11.12
CA GLY A 51 -6.30 -0.90 -10.47
C GLY A 51 -7.17 -2.02 -11.03
N ASP A 52 -8.21 -1.68 -11.80
CA ASP A 52 -9.17 -2.63 -12.39
C ASP A 52 -9.44 -2.35 -13.87
N ARG A 53 -9.52 -1.07 -14.23
CA ARG A 53 -9.83 -0.63 -15.59
C ARG A 53 -9.23 0.73 -15.92
N TRP A 54 -9.15 0.99 -17.23
CA TRP A 54 -8.75 2.28 -17.76
C TRP A 54 -9.87 3.31 -17.59
N ARG A 55 -9.52 4.48 -17.08
CA ARG A 55 -10.45 5.55 -16.71
C ARG A 55 -10.12 6.84 -17.40
N GLU A 56 -11.16 7.55 -17.78
CA GLU A 56 -11.01 8.87 -18.35
C GLU A 56 -10.30 9.82 -17.36
N PRO A 57 -9.54 10.81 -17.85
CA PRO A 57 -8.78 11.73 -17.02
C PRO A 57 -9.61 12.44 -15.95
N ARG A 58 -10.83 12.89 -16.28
CA ARG A 58 -11.68 13.66 -15.35
C ARG A 58 -12.09 12.80 -14.16
N TRP A 59 -12.66 11.63 -14.45
CA TRP A 59 -13.04 10.64 -13.42
C TRP A 59 -11.87 10.28 -12.50
N PHE A 60 -10.67 10.11 -13.07
CA PHE A 60 -9.50 9.73 -12.29
C PHE A 60 -9.07 10.87 -11.35
N ASN A 61 -8.97 12.09 -11.85
CA ASN A 61 -8.60 13.26 -11.05
C ASN A 61 -9.66 13.62 -9.98
N ASP A 62 -10.94 13.31 -10.21
CA ASP A 62 -12.00 13.54 -9.22
C ASP A 62 -11.91 12.58 -8.02
N ARG A 63 -11.25 11.43 -8.19
CA ARG A 63 -11.20 10.35 -7.18
C ARG A 63 -9.82 10.14 -6.61
N TYR A 64 -8.78 10.47 -7.36
CA TYR A 64 -7.40 10.24 -7.01
C TYR A 64 -6.61 11.54 -7.04
N ALA A 65 -5.72 11.68 -6.06
CA ALA A 65 -4.75 12.75 -5.99
C ALA A 65 -3.34 12.18 -5.93
N TYR A 66 -2.40 12.79 -6.64
CA TYR A 66 -1.00 12.44 -6.52
C TYR A 66 -0.41 13.13 -5.28
N LYS A 67 -0.04 12.34 -4.27
CA LYS A 67 0.51 12.81 -2.98
C LYS A 67 1.58 11.85 -2.51
N GLU A 68 2.63 12.36 -1.87
CA GLU A 68 3.71 11.50 -1.32
C GLU A 68 4.30 10.53 -2.37
N ARG A 69 4.47 11.01 -3.61
CA ARG A 69 5.00 10.24 -4.75
C ARG A 69 4.13 9.03 -5.15
N ARG A 70 2.86 8.98 -4.74
CA ARG A 70 1.92 7.90 -5.04
C ARG A 70 0.53 8.46 -5.36
N TRP A 71 -0.24 7.72 -6.14
CA TRP A 71 -1.66 7.99 -6.32
C TRP A 71 -2.46 7.53 -5.09
N TRP A 72 -3.22 8.45 -4.51
CA TRP A 72 -4.10 8.22 -3.38
C TRP A 72 -5.55 8.43 -3.76
N ARG A 73 -6.42 7.47 -3.43
CA ARG A 73 -7.86 7.72 -3.47
C ARG A 73 -8.23 8.74 -2.38
N HIS A 74 -9.09 9.71 -2.70
CA HIS A 74 -9.45 10.78 -1.77
C HIS A 74 -9.91 10.30 -0.39
N ASP A 75 -10.73 9.25 -0.32
CA ASP A 75 -11.21 8.69 0.95
C ASP A 75 -10.10 8.00 1.76
N ALA A 76 -9.16 7.35 1.08
CA ALA A 76 -8.00 6.74 1.73
C ALA A 76 -7.07 7.82 2.29
N TRP A 77 -6.88 8.90 1.54
CA TRP A 77 -6.09 10.05 1.99
C TRP A 77 -6.70 10.72 3.22
N ARG A 78 -8.03 10.93 3.25
CA ARG A 78 -8.72 11.50 4.42
C ARG A 78 -8.50 10.65 5.67
N ARG A 79 -8.72 9.33 5.57
CA ARG A 79 -8.48 8.41 6.68
C ARG A 79 -7.03 8.38 7.13
N HIS A 80 -6.08 8.46 6.20
CA HIS A 80 -4.66 8.51 6.54
C HIS A 80 -4.34 9.77 7.36
N GLN A 81 -4.86 10.92 6.94
CA GLN A 81 -4.69 12.19 7.64
C GLN A 81 -5.34 12.18 9.03
N GLU A 82 -6.52 11.59 9.18
CA GLU A 82 -7.18 11.41 10.48
C GLU A 82 -6.36 10.53 11.41
N ALA A 83 -5.90 9.36 10.93
CA ALA A 83 -5.06 8.46 11.70
C ALA A 83 -3.73 9.13 12.13
N GLU A 84 -3.15 9.98 11.27
CA GLU A 84 -1.96 10.74 11.62
C GLU A 84 -2.23 11.78 12.71
N ARG A 85 -3.36 12.50 12.62
CA ARG A 85 -3.79 13.46 13.64
C ARG A 85 -4.02 12.78 14.99
N GLU A 86 -4.65 11.62 14.98
CA GLU A 86 -4.92 10.82 16.18
C GLU A 86 -3.61 10.32 16.81
N ARG A 87 -2.66 9.82 16.02
CA ARG A 87 -1.31 9.46 16.50
C ARG A 87 -0.60 10.65 17.13
N ARG A 88 -0.68 11.84 16.51
CA ARG A 88 -0.11 13.08 17.04
C ARG A 88 -0.82 13.53 18.33
N TRP A 89 -2.11 13.28 18.46
CA TRP A 89 -2.85 13.55 19.69
C TRP A 89 -2.38 12.62 20.82
N HIS A 90 -2.37 11.30 20.58
CA HIS A 90 -1.87 10.34 21.57
C HIS A 90 -0.40 10.55 21.95
N ALA A 91 0.45 10.96 21.01
CA ALA A 91 1.84 11.29 21.31
C ALA A 91 1.95 12.49 22.27
N ARG A 92 1.13 13.52 22.07
CA ARG A 92 1.07 14.70 22.95
C ARG A 92 0.52 14.35 24.33
N GLU A 93 -0.52 13.52 24.41
CA GLU A 93 -1.06 13.06 25.69
C GLU A 93 -0.04 12.25 26.47
N ARG A 94 0.65 11.31 25.83
CA ARG A 94 1.77 10.59 26.45
C ARG A 94 2.83 11.56 26.95
N GLN A 95 3.22 12.55 26.13
CA GLN A 95 4.24 13.53 26.53
C GLN A 95 3.80 14.33 27.76
N ARG A 96 2.55 14.78 27.82
CA ARG A 96 1.99 15.46 28.99
C ARG A 96 2.05 14.57 30.21
N GLN A 97 1.63 13.31 30.08
CA GLN A 97 1.69 12.33 31.16
C GLN A 97 3.13 12.16 31.67
N TRP A 98 4.10 11.95 30.77
CA TRP A 98 5.52 11.88 31.10
C TRP A 98 6.01 13.15 31.82
N GLU A 99 5.58 14.33 31.41
CA GLU A 99 5.93 15.59 32.06
C GLU A 99 5.33 15.71 33.46
N HIS A 100 4.08 15.29 33.66
CA HIS A 100 3.41 15.25 34.96
C HIS A 100 4.12 14.29 35.92
N GLU A 101 4.42 13.07 35.48
CA GLU A 101 5.17 12.08 36.25
C GLU A 101 6.56 12.59 36.61
N ARG A 102 7.27 13.19 35.66
CA ARG A 102 8.61 13.76 35.89
C ARG A 102 8.58 14.92 36.89
N ARG A 103 7.56 15.78 36.84
CA ARG A 103 7.38 16.84 37.85
C ARG A 103 7.12 16.26 39.23
N HIS A 104 6.21 15.28 39.33
CA HIS A 104 5.92 14.60 40.60
C HIS A 104 7.18 13.94 41.18
N TRP A 105 7.96 13.25 40.34
CA TRP A 105 9.21 12.62 40.75
C TRP A 105 10.24 13.64 41.26
N ARG A 106 10.41 14.79 40.57
CA ARG A 106 11.28 15.89 41.03
C ARG A 106 10.83 16.52 42.34
N HIS A 107 9.52 16.60 42.58
CA HIS A 107 8.99 17.10 43.86
C HIS A 107 9.19 16.10 45.00
N ALA A 108 9.07 14.80 44.72
CA ALA A 108 9.28 13.74 45.71
C ALA A 108 10.77 13.50 46.02
N HIS A 109 11.64 13.73 45.05
CA HIS A 109 13.09 13.65 45.16
C HIS A 109 13.72 14.99 44.77
N PRO A 110 13.68 16.00 45.65
CA PRO A 110 14.41 17.24 45.43
C PRO A 110 15.90 16.91 45.30
N GLU A 111 16.51 17.40 44.22
CA GLU A 111 17.96 17.28 43.96
C GLU A 111 18.73 17.79 45.20
N PRO A 112 19.77 17.06 45.67
CA PRO A 112 20.62 17.55 46.74
C PRO A 112 21.27 18.87 46.31
N HIS A 113 21.02 19.94 47.05
CA HIS A 113 21.73 21.19 46.85
C HIS A 113 23.20 20.97 47.22
N HIS A 114 24.05 20.79 46.21
CA HIS A 114 25.50 20.81 46.39
C HIS A 114 25.93 22.24 46.79
N TYR A 115 26.03 22.47 48.09
CA TYR A 115 26.72 23.64 48.62
C TYR A 115 28.24 23.43 48.42
N ARG A 116 28.86 24.40 47.74
CA ARG A 116 30.31 24.49 47.50
C ARG A 116 30.95 25.35 48.58
#